data_AF-A0A7S2AF16-F1
#
_entry.id   AF-A0A7S2AF16-F1
#
_cell.length_a   1.000
_cell.length_b   1.000
_cell.length_c   1.000
_cell.angle_alpha   90.00
_cell.angle_beta   90.00
_cell.angle_gamma   90.00
#
_symmetry.space_group_name_H-M   'P 1'
#
loop_
_entity.id
_entity.type
_entity.pdbx_description
1 polymer ?
#
loop_
_entity_poly.entity_id
_entity_poly.type
_entity_poly.pdbx_seq_one_letter_code
_entity_poly.pdbx_strand_id
1 'polypeptide(L)'
;QIPHWLSQCSHAETCALDLAQRIFKRLYEVPQSVSEVHSPDTVSLMHATMEVYLSVLDMLRDLLKDRLVKVLLGWVDEVSGMQRYNVEVISGLLRYQLIGPPEFDRTLAKWIESRPRDAHSTINAPAVDFAVMLLQRTCLRQRVLPGTDFAQTAEALLRESAKSRQYQQLQMATPISPQEAQLTESASKVIEELRTTE
;
A
#
# COMPACT_ATOMS: atom_id res chain seq x y z
N GLN A 1 11.58 23.70 -25.31
CA GLN A 1 10.22 24.23 -25.55
C GLN A 1 9.42 24.01 -24.29
N ILE A 2 8.75 25.03 -23.76
CA ILE A 2 7.89 24.90 -22.57
C ILE A 2 6.61 24.18 -23.03
N PRO A 3 6.24 23.03 -22.43
CA PRO A 3 4.99 22.34 -22.74
C PRO A 3 3.77 23.28 -22.71
N HIS A 4 2.88 23.17 -23.70
CA HIS A 4 1.72 24.06 -23.88
C HIS A 4 0.77 24.14 -22.67
N TRP A 5 0.77 23.12 -21.80
CA TRP A 5 -0.03 23.14 -20.57
C TRP A 5 0.54 24.12 -19.52
N LEU A 6 1.87 24.30 -19.46
CA LEU A 6 2.50 25.26 -18.55
C LEU A 6 2.19 26.71 -18.94
N SER A 7 1.98 26.98 -20.24
CA SER A 7 1.57 28.30 -20.74
C SER A 7 0.08 28.63 -20.50
N GLN A 8 -0.73 27.67 -20.05
CA GLN A 8 -2.15 27.88 -19.71
C GLN A 8 -2.39 28.02 -18.19
N CYS A 9 -1.33 27.91 -17.38
CA CYS A 9 -1.40 27.99 -15.93
C CYS A 9 -1.57 29.42 -15.44
N SER A 10 -2.82 29.83 -15.18
CA SER A 10 -3.09 31.09 -14.47
C SER A 10 -2.87 30.98 -12.95
N HIS A 11 -2.87 29.75 -12.40
CA HIS A 11 -2.74 29.48 -10.96
C HIS A 11 -1.76 28.32 -10.71
N ALA A 12 -0.64 28.60 -10.04
CA ALA A 12 0.43 27.63 -9.79
C ALA A 12 -0.04 26.37 -9.04
N GLU A 13 -0.92 26.53 -8.04
CA GLU A 13 -1.46 25.40 -7.27
C GLU A 13 -2.30 24.44 -8.11
N THR A 14 -3.12 24.95 -9.02
CA THR A 14 -3.95 24.10 -9.90
C THR A 14 -3.05 23.25 -10.79
N CYS A 15 -2.02 23.87 -11.37
CA CYS A 15 -1.09 23.14 -12.23
C CYS A 15 -0.20 22.15 -11.47
N ALA A 16 0.18 22.48 -10.24
CA ALA A 16 0.87 21.55 -9.36
C ALA A 16 -0.01 20.34 -9.02
N LEU A 17 -1.30 20.55 -8.76
CA LEU A 17 -2.23 19.47 -8.50
C LEU A 17 -2.45 18.58 -9.74
N ASP A 18 -2.60 19.18 -10.92
CA ASP A 18 -2.71 18.44 -12.18
C ASP A 18 -1.46 17.61 -12.48
N LEU A 19 -0.27 18.17 -12.21
CA LEU A 19 1.00 17.45 -12.34
C LEU A 19 1.07 16.30 -11.32
N ALA A 20 0.71 16.55 -10.06
CA ALA A 20 0.67 15.52 -9.03
C ALA A 20 -0.26 14.37 -9.42
N GLN A 21 -1.45 14.67 -9.97
CA GLN A 21 -2.39 13.64 -10.41
C GLN A 21 -1.83 12.80 -11.57
N ARG A 22 -1.12 13.42 -12.52
CA ARG A 22 -0.46 12.69 -13.61
C ARG A 22 0.66 11.79 -13.10
N ILE A 23 1.49 12.28 -12.18
CA ILE A 23 2.57 11.50 -11.58
C ILE A 23 2.00 10.34 -10.77
N PHE A 24 0.95 10.58 -9.99
CA PHE A 24 0.25 9.54 -9.24
C PHE A 24 -0.25 8.42 -10.15
N LYS A 25 -0.90 8.74 -11.28
CA LYS A 25 -1.30 7.74 -12.29
C LYS A 25 -0.10 6.97 -12.83
N ARG A 26 0.99 7.68 -13.15
CA ARG A 26 2.23 7.05 -13.64
C ARG A 26 2.83 6.06 -12.65
N LEU A 27 2.77 6.32 -11.34
CA LEU A 27 3.25 5.37 -10.32
C LEU A 27 2.60 3.98 -10.45
N TYR A 28 1.31 3.91 -10.80
CA TYR A 28 0.59 2.65 -10.97
C TYR A 28 0.72 2.05 -12.39
N GLU A 29 1.19 2.82 -13.37
CA GLU A 29 1.42 2.37 -14.75
C GLU A 29 2.83 1.79 -14.96
N VAL A 30 3.78 2.05 -14.06
CA VAL A 30 5.14 1.49 -14.16
C VAL A 30 5.07 -0.05 -14.14
N PRO A 31 5.55 -0.75 -15.19
CA PRO A 31 5.52 -2.20 -15.26
C PRO A 31 6.25 -2.82 -14.07
N GLN A 32 5.55 -3.66 -13.31
CA GLN A 32 6.09 -4.30 -12.10
C GLN A 32 6.92 -5.56 -12.41
N SER A 33 7.00 -5.97 -13.69
CA SER A 33 7.75 -7.16 -14.09
C SER A 33 9.21 -6.80 -14.38
N VAL A 34 10.07 -6.96 -13.39
CA VAL A 34 11.49 -7.21 -13.64
C VAL A 34 11.63 -8.71 -13.84
N SER A 35 11.97 -9.18 -15.05
CA SER A 35 12.50 -10.53 -15.21
C SER A 35 13.69 -10.68 -14.26
N GLU A 36 13.73 -11.77 -13.48
CA GLU A 36 14.71 -12.12 -12.45
C GLU A 36 16.15 -12.33 -12.97
N VAL A 37 16.67 -11.41 -13.76
CA VAL A 37 18.06 -11.41 -14.24
C VAL A 37 18.66 -10.02 -14.03
N HIS A 38 18.72 -9.58 -12.77
CA HIS A 38 19.56 -8.46 -12.40
C HIS A 38 20.44 -8.86 -11.22
N SER A 39 21.75 -8.69 -11.40
CA SER A 39 22.78 -8.88 -10.38
C SER A 39 22.43 -8.05 -9.13
N PRO A 40 22.77 -8.51 -7.91
CA PRO A 40 22.45 -7.82 -6.65
C PRO A 40 22.92 -6.35 -6.56
N ASP A 41 23.77 -5.89 -7.47
CA ASP A 41 24.38 -4.56 -7.45
C ASP A 41 23.75 -3.54 -8.43
N THR A 42 22.67 -3.86 -9.15
CA THR A 42 22.00 -2.89 -10.04
C THR A 42 20.66 -2.41 -9.51
N VAL A 43 20.57 -1.11 -9.20
CA VAL A 43 19.28 -0.43 -8.98
C VAL A 43 18.51 -0.50 -10.30
N SER A 44 17.42 -1.27 -10.31
CA SER A 44 16.55 -1.38 -11.48
C SER A 44 16.07 0.01 -11.90
N LEU A 45 16.08 0.29 -13.23
CA LEU A 45 15.56 1.53 -13.81
C LEU A 45 14.13 1.84 -13.34
N MET A 46 13.36 0.81 -13.04
CA MET A 46 12.03 0.90 -12.46
C MET A 46 12.04 1.56 -11.07
N HIS A 47 12.92 1.10 -10.18
CA HIS A 47 13.08 1.68 -8.84
C HIS A 47 13.54 3.13 -8.93
N ALA A 48 14.52 3.42 -9.79
CA ALA A 48 14.98 4.79 -10.01
C ALA A 48 13.85 5.71 -10.52
N THR A 49 13.03 5.22 -11.46
CA THR A 49 11.87 5.97 -11.99
C THR A 49 10.85 6.26 -10.90
N MET A 50 10.57 5.28 -10.03
CA MET A 50 9.65 5.45 -8.91
C MET A 50 10.16 6.48 -7.89
N GLU A 51 11.45 6.43 -7.53
CA GLU A 51 12.06 7.44 -6.65
C GLU A 51 11.97 8.85 -7.24
N VAL A 52 12.16 8.99 -8.55
CA VAL A 52 12.00 10.28 -9.23
C VAL A 52 10.57 10.79 -9.12
N TYR A 53 9.57 9.94 -9.37
CA TYR A 53 8.16 10.33 -9.24
C TYR A 53 7.78 10.71 -7.81
N LEU A 54 8.23 9.92 -6.82
CA LEU A 54 8.01 10.23 -5.40
C LEU A 54 8.69 11.54 -5.00
N SER A 55 9.93 11.78 -5.44
CA SER A 55 10.66 13.02 -5.18
C SER A 55 9.96 14.24 -5.79
N VAL A 56 9.39 14.11 -6.99
CA VAL A 56 8.63 15.21 -7.59
C VAL A 56 7.34 15.49 -6.82
N LEU A 57 6.61 14.45 -6.38
CA LEU A 57 5.45 14.65 -5.51
C LEU A 57 5.86 15.31 -4.19
N ASP A 58 6.99 14.93 -3.61
CA ASP A 58 7.55 15.54 -2.40
C ASP A 58 7.84 17.03 -2.59
N MET A 59 8.48 17.40 -3.70
CA MET A 59 8.70 18.82 -4.04
C MET A 59 7.38 19.59 -4.24
N LEU A 60 6.36 18.95 -4.83
CA LEU A 60 5.04 19.59 -4.98
C LEU A 60 4.34 19.78 -3.63
N ARG A 61 4.71 19.03 -2.59
CA ARG A 61 4.18 19.21 -1.23
C ARG A 61 4.56 20.57 -0.65
N ASP A 62 5.69 21.17 -1.01
CA ASP A 62 6.05 22.50 -0.49
C ASP A 62 5.06 23.58 -0.94
N LEU A 63 4.54 23.44 -2.17
CA LEU A 63 3.54 24.34 -2.74
C LEU A 63 2.12 24.00 -2.28
N LEU A 64 1.76 22.72 -2.27
CA LEU A 64 0.39 22.26 -2.01
C LEU A 64 0.10 21.96 -0.54
N LYS A 65 1.14 21.77 0.28
CA LYS A 65 1.08 21.45 1.72
C LYS A 65 0.17 20.24 1.99
N ASP A 66 -0.56 20.27 3.10
CA ASP A 66 -1.49 19.22 3.53
C ASP A 66 -2.57 18.89 2.51
N ARG A 67 -2.86 19.80 1.57
CA ARG A 67 -3.80 19.52 0.49
C ARG A 67 -3.32 18.33 -0.35
N LEU A 68 -2.01 18.24 -0.64
CA LEU A 68 -1.45 17.15 -1.42
C LEU A 68 -1.61 15.79 -0.70
N VAL A 69 -1.31 15.76 0.60
CA VAL A 69 -1.42 14.53 1.40
C VAL A 69 -2.86 14.00 1.41
N LYS A 70 -3.84 14.90 1.59
CA LYS A 70 -5.27 14.53 1.60
C LYS A 70 -5.76 14.02 0.25
N VAL A 71 -5.39 14.68 -0.86
CA VAL A 71 -5.81 14.24 -2.19
C VAL A 71 -5.12 12.94 -2.61
N LEU A 72 -3.84 12.74 -2.25
CA LEU A 72 -3.13 11.50 -2.55
C LEU A 72 -3.76 10.31 -1.84
N LEU A 73 -4.11 10.45 -0.56
CA LEU A 73 -4.85 9.42 0.16
C LEU A 73 -6.21 9.13 -0.49
N GLY A 74 -6.94 10.17 -0.92
CA GLY A 74 -8.18 10.01 -1.66
C GLY A 74 -8.01 9.23 -2.96
N TRP A 75 -6.99 9.57 -3.76
CA TRP A 75 -6.69 8.84 -4.98
C TRP A 75 -6.25 7.40 -4.73
N VAL A 76 -5.53 7.12 -3.63
CA VAL A 76 -5.21 5.74 -3.21
C VAL A 76 -6.47 4.93 -2.94
N ASP A 77 -7.47 5.50 -2.26
CA ASP A 77 -8.74 4.82 -2.00
C ASP A 77 -9.58 4.61 -3.28
N GLU A 78 -9.46 5.51 -4.25
CA GLU A 78 -10.09 5.41 -5.58
C GLU A 78 -9.45 4.36 -6.50
N VAL A 79 -8.18 3.95 -6.26
CA VAL A 79 -7.56 2.87 -7.04
C VAL A 79 -8.35 1.58 -6.83
N SER A 80 -8.79 0.97 -7.91
CA SER A 80 -9.63 -0.24 -7.90
C SER A 80 -8.88 -1.46 -8.44
N GLY A 81 -9.44 -2.65 -8.19
CA GLY A 81 -8.86 -3.92 -8.60
C GLY A 81 -7.53 -4.24 -7.91
N MET A 82 -6.74 -5.12 -8.52
CA MET A 82 -5.48 -5.60 -7.93
C MET A 82 -4.38 -4.53 -7.88
N GLN A 83 -4.48 -3.47 -8.70
CA GLN A 83 -3.49 -2.38 -8.70
C GLN A 83 -3.43 -1.65 -7.36
N ARG A 84 -4.52 -1.64 -6.59
CA ARG A 84 -4.56 -1.00 -5.26
C ARG A 84 -3.60 -1.64 -4.26
N TYR A 85 -3.23 -2.90 -4.49
CA TYR A 85 -2.32 -3.69 -3.66
C TYR A 85 -0.84 -3.56 -4.10
N ASN A 86 -0.46 -2.42 -4.67
CA ASN A 86 0.93 -2.18 -5.09
C ASN A 86 1.81 -1.76 -3.90
N VAL A 87 2.59 -2.70 -3.38
CA VAL A 87 3.48 -2.51 -2.22
C VAL A 87 4.55 -1.46 -2.48
N GLU A 88 5.12 -1.41 -3.68
CA GLU A 88 6.17 -0.45 -4.06
C GLU A 88 5.65 0.99 -3.96
N VAL A 89 4.48 1.23 -4.56
CA VAL A 89 3.86 2.56 -4.58
C VAL A 89 3.47 3.00 -3.17
N ILE A 90 2.75 2.15 -2.43
CA ILE A 90 2.26 2.52 -1.10
C ILE A 90 3.40 2.69 -0.10
N SER A 91 4.39 1.80 -0.10
CA SER A 91 5.58 1.95 0.77
C SER A 91 6.38 3.21 0.42
N GLY A 92 6.47 3.57 -0.87
CA GLY A 92 7.07 4.82 -1.32
C GLY A 92 6.33 6.05 -0.81
N LEU A 93 5.00 6.09 -0.99
CA LEU A 93 4.18 7.20 -0.51
C LEU A 93 4.28 7.38 1.02
N LEU A 94 4.30 6.28 1.77
CA LEU A 94 4.48 6.30 3.22
C LEU A 94 5.87 6.82 3.63
N ARG A 95 6.93 6.32 3.00
CA ARG A 95 8.31 6.72 3.31
C ARG A 95 8.57 8.19 3.01
N TYR A 96 8.01 8.73 1.93
CA TYR A 96 8.09 10.16 1.63
C TYR A 96 7.09 11.00 2.44
N GLN A 97 6.29 10.41 3.33
CA GLN A 97 5.24 11.11 4.09
C GLN A 97 4.24 11.85 3.17
N LEU A 98 3.94 11.24 2.02
CA LEU A 98 2.98 11.71 1.03
C LEU A 98 1.56 11.22 1.32
N ILE A 99 1.45 10.18 2.16
CA ILE A 99 0.20 9.78 2.83
C ILE A 99 0.51 9.56 4.32
N GLY A 100 -0.46 9.88 5.18
CA GLY A 100 -0.30 9.73 6.63
C GLY A 100 -0.45 8.26 7.07
N PRO A 101 0.49 7.71 7.88
CA PRO A 101 0.37 6.35 8.39
C PRO A 101 -0.95 6.08 9.15
N PRO A 102 -1.44 6.94 10.07
CA PRO A 102 -2.69 6.68 10.80
C PRO A 102 -3.94 6.68 9.91
N GLU A 103 -3.97 7.54 8.89
CA GLU A 103 -5.02 7.54 7.88
C GLU A 103 -4.97 6.28 7.02
N PHE A 104 -3.78 5.89 6.58
CA PHE A 104 -3.61 4.72 5.74
C PHE A 104 -3.86 3.41 6.51
N ASP A 105 -3.50 3.34 7.80
CA ASP A 105 -3.83 2.22 8.70
C ASP A 105 -5.34 1.95 8.73
N ARG A 106 -6.16 3.01 8.84
CA ARG A 106 -7.62 2.89 8.76
C ARG A 106 -8.09 2.37 7.40
N THR A 107 -7.50 2.86 6.32
CA THR A 107 -7.84 2.42 4.96
C THR A 107 -7.48 0.95 4.76
N LEU A 108 -6.30 0.53 5.20
CA LEU A 108 -5.83 -0.85 5.05
C LEU A 108 -6.64 -1.82 5.92
N ALA A 109 -6.96 -1.47 7.16
CA ALA A 109 -7.85 -2.25 8.01
C ALA A 109 -9.22 -2.48 7.35
N LYS A 110 -9.81 -1.42 6.77
CA LYS A 110 -11.06 -1.54 6.00
C LYS A 110 -10.92 -2.46 4.80
N TRP A 111 -9.81 -2.42 4.07
CA TRP A 111 -9.59 -3.30 2.92
C TRP A 111 -9.53 -4.76 3.37
N ILE A 112 -8.81 -5.06 4.45
CA ILE A 112 -8.73 -6.42 5.04
C ILE A 112 -10.13 -6.92 5.41
N GLU A 113 -10.93 -6.09 6.07
CA GLU A 113 -12.28 -6.46 6.54
C GLU A 113 -13.32 -6.47 5.43
N SER A 114 -13.08 -5.78 4.31
CA SER A 114 -13.99 -5.73 3.18
C SER A 114 -13.98 -7.06 2.42
N ARG A 115 -15.00 -7.88 2.64
CA ARG A 115 -15.17 -9.14 1.91
C ARG A 115 -15.94 -8.90 0.60
N PRO A 116 -15.45 -9.38 -0.55
CA PRO A 116 -16.26 -9.43 -1.77
C PRO A 116 -17.48 -10.34 -1.52
N ARG A 117 -18.69 -9.88 -1.84
CA ARG A 117 -19.94 -10.62 -1.58
C ARG A 117 -20.01 -11.98 -2.27
N ASP A 118 -19.25 -12.14 -3.35
CA ASP A 118 -19.25 -13.34 -4.19
C ASP A 118 -18.02 -14.25 -3.97
N ALA A 119 -17.19 -13.95 -2.96
CA ALA A 119 -15.99 -14.73 -2.68
C ALA A 119 -16.30 -16.00 -1.87
N HIS A 120 -15.96 -17.16 -2.43
CA HIS A 120 -15.88 -18.43 -1.70
C HIS A 120 -14.72 -18.46 -0.69
N SER A 121 -13.85 -17.45 -0.70
CA SER A 121 -12.72 -17.31 0.21
C SER A 121 -13.18 -16.90 1.61
N THR A 122 -12.60 -17.48 2.65
CA THR A 122 -12.89 -17.19 4.06
C THR A 122 -12.35 -15.82 4.52
N ILE A 123 -11.39 -15.26 3.77
CA ILE A 123 -10.68 -14.01 4.08
C ILE A 123 -10.58 -13.14 2.82
N ASN A 124 -10.25 -11.85 2.96
CA ASN A 124 -9.82 -11.06 1.79
C ASN A 124 -8.33 -11.31 1.51
N ALA A 125 -8.01 -12.47 0.92
CA ALA A 125 -6.62 -12.90 0.71
C ALA A 125 -5.72 -11.84 0.03
N PRO A 126 -6.14 -11.14 -1.05
CA PRO A 126 -5.34 -10.08 -1.64
C PRO A 126 -4.99 -8.94 -0.67
N ALA A 127 -5.96 -8.50 0.15
CA ALA A 127 -5.72 -7.42 1.11
C ALA A 127 -4.84 -7.87 2.28
N VAL A 128 -5.02 -9.11 2.74
CA VAL A 128 -4.20 -9.70 3.82
C VAL A 128 -2.74 -9.88 3.34
N ASP A 129 -2.54 -10.43 2.14
CA ASP A 129 -1.21 -10.60 1.54
C ASP A 129 -0.50 -9.26 1.34
N PHE A 130 -1.22 -8.29 0.79
CA PHE A 130 -0.74 -6.92 0.67
C PHE A 130 -0.32 -6.30 2.02
N ALA A 131 -1.16 -6.44 3.05
CA ALA A 131 -0.86 -5.89 4.38
C ALA A 131 0.39 -6.55 4.99
N VAL A 132 0.50 -7.87 4.89
CA VAL A 132 1.68 -8.63 5.36
C VAL A 132 2.95 -8.15 4.67
N MET A 133 2.94 -8.08 3.33
CA MET A 133 4.10 -7.60 2.56
C MET A 133 4.47 -6.16 2.89
N LEU A 134 3.47 -5.28 3.01
CA LEU A 134 3.70 -3.87 3.33
C LEU A 134 4.34 -3.72 4.71
N LEU A 135 3.77 -4.33 5.75
CA LEU A 135 4.28 -4.25 7.13
C LEU A 135 5.68 -4.86 7.26
N GLN A 136 5.93 -6.02 6.63
CA GLN A 136 7.28 -6.60 6.59
C GLN A 136 8.28 -5.64 5.96
N ARG A 137 7.90 -4.98 4.86
CA ARG A 137 8.77 -4.05 4.16
C ARG A 137 9.02 -2.80 4.98
N THR A 138 7.97 -2.07 5.37
CA THR A 138 8.08 -0.73 5.95
C THR A 138 8.50 -0.74 7.41
N CYS A 139 7.98 -1.69 8.20
CA CYS A 139 8.19 -1.70 9.65
C CYS A 139 9.36 -2.59 10.07
N LEU A 140 9.51 -3.77 9.46
CA LEU A 140 10.50 -4.76 9.92
C LEU A 140 11.82 -4.68 9.16
N ARG A 141 11.78 -4.66 7.83
CA ARG A 141 12.98 -4.68 6.97
C ARG A 141 13.59 -3.29 6.83
N GLN A 142 12.82 -2.32 6.36
CA GLN A 142 13.30 -0.95 6.13
C GLN A 142 13.29 -0.10 7.40
N ARG A 143 12.43 -0.44 8.38
CA ARG A 143 12.26 0.28 9.65
C ARG A 143 12.02 1.79 9.45
N VAL A 144 11.26 2.13 8.40
CA VAL A 144 10.91 3.51 8.07
C VAL A 144 9.70 4.00 8.85
N LEU A 145 8.89 3.07 9.36
CA LEU A 145 7.72 3.35 10.21
C LEU A 145 7.73 2.41 11.42
N PRO A 146 7.31 2.88 12.61
CA PRO A 146 7.10 2.01 13.76
C PRO A 146 5.86 1.13 13.57
N GLY A 147 5.87 -0.08 14.17
CA GLY A 147 4.72 -0.98 14.13
C GLY A 147 3.45 -0.39 14.76
N THR A 148 3.62 0.53 15.73
CA THR A 148 2.52 1.25 16.41
C THR A 148 1.67 2.10 15.49
N ASP A 149 2.20 2.52 14.33
CA ASP A 149 1.45 3.31 13.35
C ASP A 149 0.35 2.48 12.64
N PHE A 150 0.38 1.14 12.79
CA PHE A 150 -0.51 0.20 12.10
C PHE A 150 -1.37 -0.65 13.05
N ALA A 151 -1.78 -0.08 14.18
CA ALA A 151 -2.54 -0.80 15.21
C ALA A 151 -3.87 -1.37 14.71
N GLN A 152 -4.63 -0.64 13.87
CA GLN A 152 -5.92 -1.12 13.37
C GLN A 152 -5.74 -2.20 12.31
N THR A 153 -4.70 -2.09 11.48
CA THR A 153 -4.31 -3.12 10.52
C THR A 153 -3.92 -4.40 11.26
N ALA A 154 -3.11 -4.32 12.31
CA ALA A 154 -2.75 -5.46 13.14
C ALA A 154 -3.99 -6.11 13.77
N GLU A 155 -4.93 -5.31 14.28
CA GLU A 155 -6.17 -5.83 14.83
C GLU A 155 -7.05 -6.53 13.77
N ALA A 156 -7.20 -5.93 12.59
CA ALA A 156 -7.95 -6.51 11.47
C ALA A 156 -7.35 -7.86 11.04
N LEU A 157 -6.03 -7.96 10.92
CA LEU A 157 -5.32 -9.21 10.61
C LEU A 157 -5.53 -10.29 11.67
N LEU A 158 -5.53 -9.93 12.96
CA LEU A 158 -5.82 -10.88 14.05
C LEU A 158 -7.26 -11.38 13.99
N ARG A 159 -8.22 -10.50 13.71
CA ARG A 159 -9.65 -10.86 13.57
C ARG A 159 -9.86 -11.85 12.42
N GLU A 160 -9.29 -11.58 11.25
CA GLU A 160 -9.34 -12.51 10.12
C GLU A 160 -8.70 -13.85 10.47
N SER A 161 -7.55 -13.83 11.17
CA SER A 161 -6.88 -15.04 11.62
C SER A 161 -7.68 -15.87 12.63
N ALA A 162 -8.45 -15.20 13.49
CA ALA A 162 -9.34 -15.86 14.44
C ALA A 162 -10.56 -16.47 13.74
N LYS A 163 -11.17 -15.75 12.80
CA LYS A 163 -12.31 -16.24 12.00
C LYS A 163 -11.93 -17.50 11.22
N SER A 164 -10.78 -17.50 10.56
CA SER A 164 -10.24 -18.67 9.85
C SER A 164 -10.16 -19.92 10.72
N ARG A 165 -9.64 -19.77 11.96
CA ARG A 165 -9.55 -20.88 12.92
C ARG A 165 -10.92 -21.36 13.39
N GLN A 166 -11.86 -20.44 13.58
CA GLN A 166 -13.22 -20.78 13.98
C GLN A 166 -13.96 -21.58 12.90
N TYR A 167 -13.81 -21.21 11.62
CA TYR A 167 -14.40 -21.96 10.50
C TYR A 167 -13.84 -23.38 10.38
N GLN A 168 -12.54 -23.57 10.61
CA GLN A 168 -11.91 -24.90 10.65
C GLN A 168 -12.48 -25.76 11.79
N GLN A 169 -12.66 -25.19 12.99
CA GLN A 169 -13.17 -25.93 14.15
C GLN A 169 -14.64 -26.34 13.99
N LEU A 170 -15.45 -25.50 13.35
CA LEU A 170 -16.89 -25.74 13.19
C LEU A 170 -17.24 -26.65 11.99
N GLN A 171 -16.26 -27.16 11.23
CA GLN A 171 -16.48 -27.95 10.00
C GLN A 171 -17.51 -27.31 9.04
N MET A 172 -17.56 -25.96 9.01
CA MET A 172 -18.48 -25.26 8.14
C MET A 172 -18.07 -25.44 6.68
N ALA A 173 -19.06 -25.44 5.77
CA ALA A 173 -19.01 -25.98 4.40
C ALA A 173 -17.96 -25.41 3.43
N THR A 174 -17.07 -24.51 3.86
CA THR A 174 -16.00 -23.98 3.01
C THR A 174 -14.66 -24.14 3.73
N PRO A 175 -13.92 -25.22 3.46
CA PRO A 175 -12.59 -25.41 4.04
C PRO A 175 -11.67 -24.29 3.55
N ILE A 176 -10.88 -23.73 4.47
CA ILE A 176 -9.81 -22.80 4.14
C ILE A 176 -8.81 -23.50 3.22
N SER A 177 -8.40 -22.82 2.15
CA SER A 177 -7.38 -23.36 1.27
C SER A 177 -6.00 -23.37 1.95
N PRO A 178 -5.06 -24.23 1.53
CA PRO A 178 -3.71 -24.23 2.07
C PRO A 178 -3.00 -22.86 1.96
N GLN A 179 -3.26 -22.13 0.87
CA GLN A 179 -2.71 -20.80 0.65
C GLN A 179 -3.25 -19.77 1.65
N GLU A 180 -4.56 -19.79 1.91
CA GLU A 180 -5.19 -18.91 2.90
C GLU A 180 -4.73 -19.23 4.33
N ALA A 181 -4.49 -20.51 4.64
CA ALA A 181 -3.96 -20.93 5.93
C ALA A 181 -2.53 -20.41 6.13
N GLN A 182 -1.65 -20.57 5.13
CA GLN A 182 -0.29 -20.03 5.16
C GLN A 182 -0.27 -18.50 5.28
N LEU A 183 -1.20 -17.83 4.60
CA LEU A 183 -1.31 -16.38 4.66
C LEU A 183 -1.76 -15.91 6.06
N THR A 184 -2.71 -16.62 6.66
CA THR A 184 -3.18 -16.38 8.04
C THR A 184 -2.05 -16.56 9.06
N GLU A 185 -1.23 -17.59 8.89
CA GLU A 185 -0.04 -17.83 9.71
C GLU A 185 0.99 -16.71 9.53
N SER A 186 1.24 -16.30 8.29
CA SER A 186 2.16 -15.19 7.96
C SER A 186 1.71 -13.88 8.59
N ALA A 187 0.40 -13.59 8.55
CA ALA A 187 -0.18 -12.42 9.22
C ALA A 187 0.05 -12.46 10.73
N SER A 188 -0.24 -13.60 11.37
CA SER A 188 -0.01 -13.78 12.81
C SER A 188 1.47 -13.59 13.19
N LYS A 189 2.38 -14.13 12.38
CA LYS A 189 3.83 -14.01 12.59
C LYS A 189 4.30 -12.55 12.48
N VAL A 190 3.87 -11.82 11.46
CA VAL A 190 4.24 -10.41 11.28
C VAL A 190 3.75 -9.55 12.44
N ILE A 191 2.54 -9.78 12.92
CA ILE A 191 2.00 -9.05 14.07
C ILE A 191 2.83 -9.29 15.34
N GLU A 192 3.26 -10.53 15.55
CA GLU A 192 4.11 -10.85 16.69
C GLU A 192 5.50 -10.22 16.56
N GLU A 193 6.11 -10.27 15.37
CA GLU A 193 7.38 -9.61 15.10
C GLU A 193 7.29 -8.09 15.36
N LEU A 194 6.21 -7.43 14.90
CA LEU A 194 5.98 -5.99 15.13
C LEU A 194 5.94 -5.64 16.62
N ARG A 195 5.30 -6.46 17.46
CA ARG A 195 5.27 -6.24 18.92
C ARG A 195 6.63 -6.40 19.57
N THR A 196 7.46 -7.31 19.05
CA THR A 196 8.82 -7.54 19.58
C THR A 196 9.85 -6.52 19.12
N THR A 197 9.52 -5.68 18.12
CA THR A 197 10.41 -4.64 17.61
C THR A 197 10.18 -3.26 18.24
N GLU A 198 9.22 -3.14 19.16
CA GLU A 198 9.00 -1.98 20.05
C GLU A 198 10.06 -1.89 21.14
#